data_AF-Q1ZSI1-F1
#
_entry.id   AF-Q1ZSI1-F1
#
_cell.length_a   1.000
_cell.length_b   1.000
_cell.length_c   1.000
_cell.angle_alpha   90.00
_cell.angle_beta   90.00
_cell.angle_gamma   90.00
#
_symmetry.space_group_name_H-M   'P 1'
#
loop_
_entity.id
_entity.type
_entity.pdbx_description
1 polymer ?
#
loop_
_entity_poly.entity_id
_entity_poly.type
_entity_poly.pdbx_seq_one_letter_code
_entity_poly.pdbx_strand_id
1 'polypeptide(L)' 'MGQQVEDKTITHILGYPRVGSHRELKFAQEKYWRGDIDQTELKNVWNL' A
#
# COMPACT_ATOMS: atom_id res chain seq x y z
N MET A 1 16.86 -28.61 29.66
CA MET A 1 16.76 -27.23 29.14
C MET A 1 15.48 -27.14 28.30
N GLY A 2 14.32 -27.07 28.94
CA GLY A 2 13.04 -26.96 28.24
C GLY A 2 12.85 -25.51 27.82
N GLN A 3 12.71 -25.25 26.53
CA GLN A 3 12.34 -23.93 26.03
C GLN A 3 10.94 -23.58 26.52
N GLN A 4 10.81 -22.48 27.24
CA GLN A 4 9.52 -21.88 27.55
C GLN A 4 8.96 -21.30 26.25
N VAL A 5 7.84 -21.83 25.77
CA VAL A 5 7.10 -21.25 24.66
C VAL A 5 6.20 -20.18 25.25
N GLU A 6 6.53 -18.92 25.00
CA GLU A 6 5.76 -17.77 25.43
C GLU A 6 4.46 -17.70 24.61
N ASP A 7 3.31 -17.70 25.28
CA ASP A 7 1.99 -17.71 24.65
C ASP A 7 1.64 -16.28 24.18
N LYS A 8 2.02 -15.96 22.93
CA LYS A 8 1.94 -14.61 22.36
C LYS A 8 0.73 -14.47 21.44
N THR A 9 -0.17 -13.54 21.75
CA THR A 9 -1.30 -13.18 20.86
C THR A 9 -0.80 -12.48 19.60
N ILE A 10 -1.18 -12.99 18.42
CA ILE A 10 -0.86 -12.41 17.11
C ILE A 10 -2.10 -11.67 16.57
N THR A 11 -1.93 -10.41 16.19
CA THR A 11 -2.95 -9.61 15.52
C THR A 11 -2.69 -9.53 14.03
N HIS A 12 -3.73 -9.68 13.21
CA HIS A 12 -3.65 -9.61 11.76
C HIS A 12 -4.44 -8.43 11.21
N ILE A 13 -3.87 -7.72 10.23
CA ILE A 13 -4.57 -6.69 9.45
C ILE A 13 -4.85 -7.27 8.07
N LEU A 14 -6.13 -7.44 7.72
CA LEU A 14 -6.56 -8.04 6.45
C LEU A 14 -6.44 -7.08 5.25
N GLY A 15 -6.29 -5.79 5.52
CA GLY A 15 -6.16 -4.78 4.49
C GLY A 15 -5.93 -3.40 5.09
N TYR A 16 -5.31 -2.54 4.29
CA TYR A 16 -5.06 -1.14 4.63
C TYR A 16 -5.51 -0.26 3.45
N PRO A 17 -6.05 0.96 3.70
CA PRO A 17 -6.42 1.87 2.62
C PRO A 17 -5.23 2.18 1.71
N ARG A 18 -5.35 1.81 0.42
CA ARG A 18 -4.27 1.97 -0.59
C ARG A 18 -4.32 3.30 -1.33
N VAL A 19 -5.32 4.14 -1.03
CA VAL A 19 -5.56 5.38 -1.79
C VAL A 19 -4.59 6.50 -1.41
N GLY A 20 -3.97 6.39 -0.22
CA GLY A 20 -3.12 7.41 0.40
C GLY A 20 -3.95 8.49 1.13
N SER A 21 -3.32 9.21 2.07
CA SER A 21 -4.01 10.17 2.95
C SER A 21 -4.58 11.37 2.21
N HIS A 22 -3.97 11.74 1.07
CA HIS A 22 -4.44 12.81 0.20
C HIS A 22 -4.97 12.29 -1.14
N ARG A 23 -5.28 10.99 -1.23
CA ARG A 23 -5.82 10.35 -2.43
C ARG A 23 -4.84 10.36 -3.60
N GLU A 24 -3.56 10.26 -3.31
CA GLU A 24 -2.44 10.25 -4.25
C GLU A 24 -2.67 9.26 -5.40
N LEU A 25 -3.12 8.05 -5.07
CA LEU A 25 -3.40 7.01 -6.06
C LEU A 25 -4.55 7.36 -7.01
N LYS A 26 -5.58 8.08 -6.51
CA LYS A 26 -6.69 8.53 -7.35
C LYS A 26 -6.17 9.49 -8.42
N PHE A 27 -5.42 10.50 -8.01
CA PHE A 27 -4.94 11.53 -8.94
C PHE A 27 -3.92 10.97 -9.93
N ALA A 28 -3.06 10.04 -9.50
CA ALA A 28 -2.15 9.34 -10.40
C ALA A 28 -2.88 8.49 -11.44
N GLN A 29 -3.91 7.73 -11.05
CA GLN A 29 -4.72 6.96 -12.02
C GLN A 29 -5.42 7.86 -13.03
N GLU A 30 -6.02 8.97 -12.58
CA GLU A 30 -6.68 9.91 -13.47
C GLU A 30 -5.71 10.56 -14.47
N LYS A 31 -4.49 10.91 -14.03
CA LYS A 31 -3.43 11.41 -14.91
C LYS A 31 -3.01 10.35 -15.93
N TYR A 32 -2.84 9.10 -15.50
CA TYR A 32 -2.47 8.00 -16.38
C TYR A 32 -3.55 7.74 -17.45
N TRP A 33 -4.84 7.75 -17.07
CA TRP A 33 -5.93 7.57 -18.03
C TRP A 33 -6.05 8.71 -19.05
N ARG A 34 -5.66 9.93 -18.68
CA ARG A 34 -5.56 11.06 -19.61
C ARG A 34 -4.31 11.00 -20.50
N GLY A 35 -3.34 10.14 -20.18
CA GLY A 35 -2.05 10.10 -20.85
C GLY A 35 -1.06 11.17 -20.38
N ASP A 36 -1.34 11.83 -19.25
CA ASP A 36 -0.49 12.89 -18.68
C ASP A 36 0.81 12.32 -18.08
N ILE A 37 0.78 11.06 -17.64
CA ILE A 37 1.91 10.34 -17.04
C ILE A 37 2.01 8.94 -17.63
N ASP A 38 3.21 8.35 -17.61
CA ASP A 38 3.41 6.99 -18.09
C ASP A 38 3.13 5.92 -17.01
N GLN A 39 3.23 4.64 -17.39
CA GLN A 39 3.01 3.54 -16.47
C GLN A 39 4.07 3.46 -15.36
N THR A 40 5.29 3.94 -15.62
CA THR A 40 6.39 3.97 -14.65
C THR A 40 6.08 4.97 -13.55
N GLU A 41 5.63 6.17 -13.91
CA GLU A 41 5.21 7.22 -12.98
C GLU A 41 4.01 6.78 -12.14
N LEU A 42 3.01 6.11 -12.73
CA LEU A 42 1.90 5.52 -11.97
C LEU A 42 2.38 4.49 -10.92
N LYS A 43 3.31 3.61 -11.31
CA LYS A 43 3.88 2.61 -10.38
C LYS A 43 4.71 3.25 -9.27
N ASN A 44 5.39 4.34 -9.56
CA ASN A 44 6.15 5.08 -8.55
C ASN A 44 5.24 5.64 -7.45
N VAL A 45 4.05 6.16 -7.82
CA VAL A 45 3.06 6.60 -6.81
C VAL A 45 2.51 5.45 -5.99
N TRP A 46 2.39 4.25 -6.58
CA TRP A 46 1.93 3.05 -5.86
C TRP A 46 2.97 2.50 -4.86
N ASN A 47 4.26 2.75 -5.09
CA ASN A 47 5.35 2.25 -4.25
C ASN A 47 5.70 3.16 -3.06
N LEU A 48 4.96 4.26 -2.86
CA LEU A 48 5.04 5.13 -1.69
C LEU A 48 4.24 4.54 -0.51
#